data_AF-Q72F16-F1
#
_entry.id   AF-Q72F16-F1
#
_cell.length_a   1.000
_cell.length_b   1.000
_cell.length_c   1.000
_cell.angle_alpha   90.00
_cell.angle_beta   90.00
_cell.angle_gamma   90.00
#
_symmetry.space_group_name_H-M   'P 1'
#
loop_
_entity.id
_entity.type
_entity.pdbx_description
1 polymer ?
#
loop_
_entity_poly.entity_id
_entity_poly.type
_entity_poly.pdbx_seq_one_letter_code
_entity_poly.pdbx_strand_id
1 'polypeptide(L)'
;MSRRWVQANLSEFARDVMRDYCMACAVLEAQFERFEASGAVSFPVMRDLLGEAVNKGLLWRLKDTAHHLFRSDPHASPVALMLDWAIGYVFHECIKLKEDAYQHQHYAPQYRALQGRLMDEELLAIVEPLASMLAQTRESMDREIRRIRYILASSRRLLCLYFATHGDNRLLARLLHDRAGLVRDVFGDDHPRLVAALYGDRPELLYVQAAEALLEGGRPDEALRAIDEAETLRPDCPEALALRNAVAQMSHPTSSRRATTP
;
A
#
# COMPACT_ATOMS: atom_id res chain seq x y z
N MET A 1 -1.70 -16.12 -14.33
CA MET A 1 -2.76 -16.81 -13.57
C MET A 1 -4.01 -16.90 -14.40
N SER A 2 -4.84 -17.93 -14.22
CA SER A 2 -6.15 -17.99 -14.89
C SER A 2 -7.15 -17.04 -14.22
N ARG A 3 -8.03 -16.41 -15.00
CA ARG A 3 -9.07 -15.49 -14.48
C ARG A 3 -9.95 -16.16 -13.42
N ARG A 4 -10.31 -17.44 -13.61
CA ARG A 4 -11.09 -18.22 -12.64
C ARG A 4 -10.42 -18.36 -11.29
N TRP A 5 -9.10 -18.56 -11.26
CA TRP A 5 -8.38 -18.68 -10.00
C TRP A 5 -8.34 -17.35 -9.25
N VAL A 6 -8.13 -16.23 -9.96
CA VAL A 6 -8.19 -14.90 -9.34
C VAL A 6 -9.58 -14.61 -8.77
N GLN A 7 -10.64 -14.95 -9.51
CA GLN A 7 -12.03 -14.79 -9.06
C GLN A 7 -12.33 -15.60 -7.78
N ALA A 8 -11.77 -16.79 -7.66
CA ALA A 8 -11.92 -17.62 -6.46
C ALA A 8 -11.13 -17.09 -5.25
N ASN A 9 -10.17 -16.17 -5.45
CA ASN A 9 -9.30 -15.63 -4.41
C ASN A 9 -9.38 -14.08 -4.35
N LEU A 10 -10.52 -13.49 -4.71
CA LEU A 10 -10.66 -12.02 -4.79
C LEU A 10 -10.37 -11.34 -3.45
N SER A 11 -10.76 -11.96 -2.33
CA SER A 11 -10.57 -11.43 -0.99
C SER A 11 -9.09 -11.26 -0.65
N GLU A 12 -8.27 -12.26 -0.99
CA GLU A 12 -6.83 -12.26 -0.81
C GLU A 12 -6.17 -11.18 -1.66
N PHE A 13 -6.55 -11.10 -2.94
CA PHE A 13 -6.04 -10.08 -3.87
C PHE A 13 -6.40 -8.67 -3.44
N ALA A 14 -7.65 -8.43 -3.04
CA ALA A 14 -8.12 -7.15 -2.51
C ALA A 14 -7.31 -6.72 -1.28
N ARG A 15 -7.09 -7.64 -0.34
CA ARG A 15 -6.24 -7.42 0.83
C ARG A 15 -4.79 -7.14 0.43
N ASP A 16 -4.23 -7.90 -0.51
CA ASP A 16 -2.84 -7.75 -0.94
C ASP A 16 -2.59 -6.43 -1.67
N VAL A 17 -3.53 -5.99 -2.52
CA VAL A 17 -3.48 -4.66 -3.15
C VAL A 17 -3.51 -3.56 -2.10
N MET A 18 -4.43 -3.61 -1.12
CA MET A 18 -4.48 -2.61 -0.05
C MET A 18 -3.17 -2.55 0.74
N ARG A 19 -2.64 -3.72 1.13
CA ARG A 19 -1.39 -3.81 1.89
C ARG A 19 -0.23 -3.20 1.10
N ASP A 20 -0.02 -3.70 -0.12
CA ASP A 20 1.15 -3.33 -0.91
C ASP A 20 1.05 -1.87 -1.37
N TYR A 21 -0.16 -1.34 -1.60
CA TYR A 21 -0.42 0.06 -1.86
C TYR A 21 0.02 0.95 -0.68
N CYS A 22 -0.43 0.63 0.54
CA CYS A 22 -0.06 1.42 1.71
C CYS A 22 1.45 1.37 1.98
N MET A 23 2.06 0.19 1.86
CA MET A 23 3.51 0.03 2.04
C MET A 23 4.30 0.82 0.98
N ALA A 24 3.86 0.79 -0.29
CA ALA A 24 4.52 1.54 -1.36
C ALA A 24 4.41 3.06 -1.16
N CYS A 25 3.23 3.55 -0.75
CA CYS A 25 3.02 4.96 -0.40
C CYS A 25 3.98 5.41 0.72
N ALA A 26 4.13 4.62 1.79
CA ALA A 26 5.03 4.97 2.89
C ALA A 26 6.50 5.05 2.45
N VAL A 27 6.96 4.10 1.61
CA VAL A 27 8.34 4.14 1.07
C VAL A 27 8.54 5.35 0.17
N LEU A 28 7.58 5.65 -0.70
CA LEU A 28 7.65 6.78 -1.63
C LEU A 28 7.64 8.12 -0.90
N GLU A 29 6.75 8.31 0.07
CA GLU A 29 6.66 9.57 0.81
C GLU A 29 7.97 9.86 1.57
N ALA A 30 8.58 8.86 2.19
CA ALA A 30 9.89 9.01 2.82
C ALA A 30 10.99 9.44 1.81
N GLN A 31 10.89 9.02 0.54
CA GLN A 31 11.79 9.50 -0.50
C GLN A 31 11.47 10.92 -0.97
N PHE A 32 10.21 11.31 -0.95
CA PHE A 32 9.80 12.66 -1.34
C PHE A 32 10.18 13.68 -0.28
N GLU A 33 10.00 13.38 1.01
CA GLU A 33 10.52 14.19 2.12
C GLU A 33 12.05 14.33 2.04
N ARG A 34 12.76 13.25 1.72
CA ARG A 34 14.22 13.29 1.48
C ARG A 34 14.57 14.22 0.31
N PHE A 35 13.80 14.19 -0.77
CA PHE A 35 14.01 15.06 -1.91
C PHE A 35 13.75 16.54 -1.56
N GLU A 36 12.72 16.82 -0.77
CA GLU A 36 12.46 18.18 -0.27
C GLU A 36 13.62 18.70 0.61
N ALA A 37 14.16 17.85 1.48
CA ALA A 37 15.24 18.23 2.38
C ALA A 37 16.61 18.37 1.69
N SER A 38 16.90 17.53 0.68
CA SER A 38 18.26 17.39 0.13
C SER A 38 18.38 17.58 -1.39
N GLY A 39 17.25 17.65 -2.10
CA GLY A 39 17.22 17.64 -3.57
C GLY A 39 17.49 16.27 -4.19
N ALA A 40 17.53 15.19 -3.41
CA ALA A 40 17.87 13.85 -3.88
C ALA A 40 16.93 12.76 -3.32
N VAL A 41 16.57 11.83 -4.20
CA VAL A 41 15.92 10.54 -3.85
C VAL A 41 16.99 9.45 -3.75
N SER A 42 16.80 8.44 -2.90
CA SER A 42 17.74 7.31 -2.79
C SER A 42 17.59 6.32 -3.94
N PHE A 43 18.59 6.24 -4.83
CA PHE A 43 18.63 5.24 -5.90
C PHE A 43 18.49 3.80 -5.40
N PRO A 44 19.24 3.33 -4.37
CA PRO A 44 19.08 1.96 -3.87
C PRO A 44 17.66 1.65 -3.41
N VAL A 45 17.00 2.57 -2.71
CA VAL A 45 15.61 2.38 -2.25
C VAL A 45 14.65 2.30 -3.43
N MET A 46 14.79 3.19 -4.43
CA MET A 46 13.95 3.16 -5.63
C MET A 46 14.18 1.89 -6.46
N ARG A 47 15.44 1.45 -6.58
CA ARG A 47 15.80 0.19 -7.23
C ARG A 47 15.13 -0.98 -6.53
N ASP A 48 15.18 -1.07 -5.21
CA ASP A 48 14.61 -2.19 -4.46
C ASP A 48 13.06 -2.14 -4.44
N LEU A 49 12.47 -0.93 -4.44
CA LEU A 49 11.03 -0.72 -4.54
C LEU A 49 10.47 -1.25 -5.87
N LEU A 50 11.17 -1.01 -6.99
CA LEU A 50 10.79 -1.50 -8.31
C LEU A 50 11.23 -2.96 -8.53
N GLY A 51 12.40 -3.31 -8.03
CA GLY A 51 13.10 -4.56 -8.29
C GLY A 51 13.48 -4.74 -9.75
N GLU A 52 13.74 -5.98 -10.11
CA GLU A 52 14.14 -6.42 -11.45
C GLU A 52 13.17 -7.51 -11.95
N ALA A 53 13.25 -7.85 -13.24
CA ALA A 53 12.34 -8.84 -13.83
C ALA A 53 12.39 -10.21 -13.13
N VAL A 54 13.58 -10.61 -12.64
CA VAL A 54 13.80 -11.86 -11.90
C VAL A 54 13.54 -11.76 -10.40
N ASN A 55 13.55 -10.53 -9.85
CA ASN A 55 13.31 -10.27 -8.43
C ASN A 55 12.46 -9.01 -8.26
N LYS A 56 11.13 -9.19 -8.33
CA LYS A 56 10.16 -8.10 -8.34
C LYS A 56 10.14 -7.36 -7.01
N GLY A 57 10.26 -6.03 -7.09
CA GLY A 57 10.11 -5.16 -5.93
C GLY A 57 8.65 -5.02 -5.51
N LEU A 58 8.44 -4.35 -4.38
CA LEU A 58 7.10 -4.12 -3.82
C LEU A 58 6.15 -3.45 -4.82
N LEU A 59 6.58 -2.40 -5.52
CA LEU A 59 5.73 -1.65 -6.45
C LEU A 59 5.39 -2.47 -7.70
N TRP A 60 6.31 -3.33 -8.16
CA TRP A 60 6.03 -4.27 -9.24
C TRP A 60 4.98 -5.29 -8.79
N ARG A 61 5.14 -5.90 -7.61
CA ARG A 61 4.16 -6.85 -7.06
C ARG A 61 2.79 -6.21 -6.87
N LEU A 62 2.73 -4.96 -6.41
CA LEU A 62 1.49 -4.19 -6.34
C LEU A 62 0.84 -4.06 -7.72
N LYS A 63 1.61 -3.60 -8.72
CA LYS A 63 1.14 -3.44 -10.10
C LYS A 63 0.58 -4.76 -10.65
N ASP A 64 1.30 -5.86 -10.51
CA ASP A 64 0.86 -7.16 -11.06
C ASP A 64 -0.38 -7.69 -10.32
N THR A 65 -0.43 -7.55 -8.99
CA THR A 65 -1.60 -7.96 -8.18
C THR A 65 -2.82 -7.12 -8.53
N ALA A 66 -2.66 -5.80 -8.64
CA ALA A 66 -3.71 -4.87 -9.08
C ALA A 66 -4.23 -5.22 -10.47
N HIS A 67 -3.32 -5.50 -11.41
CA HIS A 67 -3.68 -5.89 -12.77
C HIS A 67 -4.53 -7.15 -12.82
N HIS A 68 -4.17 -8.15 -12.00
CA HIS A 68 -4.93 -9.38 -11.88
C HIS A 68 -6.30 -9.13 -11.24
N LEU A 69 -6.35 -8.43 -10.11
CA LEU A 69 -7.58 -8.12 -9.39
C LEU A 69 -8.57 -7.35 -10.28
N PHE A 70 -8.19 -6.15 -10.70
CA PHE A 70 -9.11 -5.20 -11.32
C PHE A 70 -9.60 -5.61 -12.71
N ARG A 71 -8.89 -6.51 -13.40
CA ARG A 71 -9.30 -7.06 -14.71
C ARG A 71 -10.02 -8.41 -14.64
N SER A 72 -10.01 -9.03 -13.46
CA SER A 72 -10.66 -10.33 -13.23
C SER A 72 -11.89 -10.23 -12.36
N ASP A 73 -12.06 -9.13 -11.64
CA ASP A 73 -13.25 -8.81 -10.87
C ASP A 73 -14.51 -8.91 -11.77
N PRO A 74 -15.45 -9.83 -11.47
CA PRO A 74 -16.71 -9.96 -12.22
C PRO A 74 -17.55 -8.68 -12.17
N HIS A 75 -17.35 -7.86 -11.14
CA HIS A 75 -18.04 -6.59 -10.92
C HIS A 75 -17.18 -5.40 -11.35
N ALA A 76 -16.19 -5.62 -12.23
CA ALA A 76 -15.27 -4.60 -12.71
C ALA A 76 -15.99 -3.31 -13.12
N SER A 77 -15.94 -2.34 -12.23
CA SER A 77 -16.46 -1.00 -12.44
C SER A 77 -15.45 -0.17 -13.22
N PRO A 78 -15.86 0.95 -13.84
CA PRO A 78 -14.91 1.91 -14.41
C PRO A 78 -13.81 2.33 -13.42
N VAL A 79 -14.12 2.35 -12.11
CA VAL A 79 -13.17 2.61 -11.02
C VAL A 79 -12.04 1.58 -11.00
N ALA A 80 -12.34 0.29 -11.18
CA ALA A 80 -11.33 -0.77 -11.19
C ALA A 80 -10.33 -0.57 -12.35
N LEU A 81 -10.81 -0.24 -13.54
CA LEU A 81 -9.94 0.04 -14.70
C LEU A 81 -9.08 1.29 -14.48
N MET A 82 -9.66 2.35 -13.89
CA MET A 82 -8.93 3.56 -13.54
C MET A 82 -7.85 3.29 -12.49
N LEU A 83 -8.10 2.40 -11.53
CA LEU A 83 -7.11 1.98 -10.53
C LEU A 83 -5.97 1.18 -11.16
N ASP A 84 -6.25 0.22 -12.04
CA ASP A 84 -5.23 -0.52 -12.79
C ASP A 84 -4.31 0.45 -13.56
N TRP A 85 -4.90 1.42 -14.26
CA TRP A 85 -4.14 2.45 -14.98
C TRP A 85 -3.36 3.36 -14.04
N ALA A 86 -3.96 3.84 -12.95
CA ALA A 86 -3.30 4.72 -12.00
C ALA A 86 -2.07 4.06 -11.37
N ILE A 87 -2.20 2.81 -10.90
CA ILE A 87 -1.09 2.05 -10.32
C ILE A 87 -0.02 1.75 -11.37
N GLY A 88 -0.42 1.39 -12.58
CA GLY A 88 0.50 1.22 -13.71
C GLY A 88 1.28 2.51 -14.02
N TYR A 89 0.62 3.66 -13.99
CA TYR A 89 1.24 4.96 -14.24
C TYR A 89 2.22 5.33 -13.13
N VAL A 90 1.87 5.15 -11.85
CA VAL A 90 2.79 5.34 -10.72
C VAL A 90 4.05 4.51 -10.89
N PHE A 91 3.90 3.23 -11.28
CA PHE A 91 5.04 2.36 -11.54
C PHE A 91 5.98 2.93 -12.61
N HIS A 92 5.44 3.44 -13.71
CA HIS A 92 6.25 4.03 -14.79
C HIS A 92 6.90 5.36 -14.40
N GLU A 93 6.22 6.24 -13.67
CA GLU A 93 6.85 7.46 -13.15
C GLU A 93 7.95 7.14 -12.14
N CYS A 94 7.79 6.08 -11.33
CA CYS A 94 8.84 5.63 -10.42
C CYS A 94 10.07 5.07 -11.16
N ILE A 95 9.89 4.43 -12.33
CA ILE A 95 11.01 4.02 -13.18
C ILE A 95 11.81 5.26 -13.62
N LYS A 96 11.13 6.29 -14.13
CA LYS A 96 11.79 7.54 -14.55
C LYS A 96 12.55 8.17 -13.38
N LEU A 97 11.87 8.31 -12.23
CA LEU A 97 12.45 8.86 -11.01
C LEU A 97 13.69 8.07 -10.54
N LYS A 98 13.68 6.73 -10.67
CA LYS A 98 14.85 5.89 -10.34
C LYS A 98 16.02 6.18 -11.28
N GLU A 99 15.78 6.28 -12.59
CA GLU A 99 16.84 6.60 -13.56
C GLU A 99 17.42 8.01 -13.31
N ASP A 100 16.57 8.99 -13.05
CA ASP A 100 17.02 10.36 -12.73
C ASP A 100 17.79 10.40 -11.40
N ALA A 101 17.34 9.65 -10.38
CA ALA A 101 18.08 9.51 -9.13
C ALA A 101 19.47 8.86 -9.35
N TYR A 102 19.57 7.87 -10.23
CA TYR A 102 20.86 7.27 -10.59
C TYR A 102 21.79 8.30 -11.21
N GLN A 103 21.31 9.05 -12.22
CA GLN A 103 22.08 10.09 -12.90
C GLN A 103 22.53 11.19 -11.94
N HIS A 104 21.63 11.64 -11.06
CA HIS A 104 21.93 12.66 -10.05
C HIS A 104 23.01 12.21 -9.06
N GLN A 105 22.97 10.95 -8.61
CA GLN A 105 23.92 10.43 -7.62
C GLN A 105 25.28 10.04 -8.21
N HIS A 106 25.33 9.56 -9.46
CA HIS A 106 26.55 8.99 -10.04
C HIS A 106 27.22 9.93 -11.03
N TYR A 107 26.46 10.49 -11.98
CA TYR A 107 27.04 11.29 -13.06
C TYR A 107 27.31 12.74 -12.64
N ALA A 108 26.43 13.36 -11.87
CA ALA A 108 26.64 14.75 -11.45
C ALA A 108 27.93 14.99 -10.64
N PRO A 109 28.31 14.13 -9.68
CA PRO A 109 29.59 14.28 -8.98
C PRO A 109 30.80 14.08 -9.89
N GLN A 110 30.75 13.10 -10.80
CA GLN A 110 31.82 12.84 -11.76
C GLN A 110 32.04 14.04 -12.69
N TYR A 111 30.95 14.64 -13.17
CA TYR A 111 31.01 15.85 -13.98
C TYR A 111 31.66 17.02 -13.22
N ARG A 112 31.25 17.27 -11.96
CA ARG A 112 31.88 18.32 -11.12
C ARG A 112 33.37 18.09 -10.90
N ALA A 113 33.79 16.83 -10.77
CA ALA A 113 35.21 16.49 -10.65
C ALA A 113 36.03 16.78 -11.93
N LEU A 114 35.40 16.73 -13.10
CA LEU A 114 36.03 17.07 -14.38
C LEU A 114 36.20 18.58 -14.57
N GLN A 115 35.26 19.41 -14.09
CA GLN A 115 35.36 20.87 -14.15
C GLN A 115 36.58 21.43 -13.40
N GLY A 116 37.11 20.71 -12.42
CA GLY A 116 38.33 21.07 -11.69
C GLY A 116 39.64 20.81 -12.47
N ARG A 117 39.57 20.29 -13.70
CA ARG A 117 40.72 20.04 -14.56
C ARG A 117 40.81 21.10 -15.65
N LEU A 118 42.02 21.43 -16.09
CA LEU A 118 42.24 22.25 -17.28
C LEU A 118 41.67 21.51 -18.51
N MET A 119 40.52 21.98 -19.00
CA MET A 119 39.94 21.59 -20.28
C MET A 119 40.23 22.71 -21.29
N ASP A 120 40.51 22.34 -22.54
CA ASP A 120 40.63 23.33 -23.62
C ASP A 120 39.25 23.88 -24.04
N GLU A 121 39.26 24.94 -24.83
CA GLU A 121 38.05 25.68 -25.22
C GLU A 121 37.09 24.84 -26.09
N GLU A 122 37.62 23.96 -26.94
CA GLU A 122 36.82 23.05 -27.77
C GLU A 122 36.09 22.02 -26.92
N LEU A 123 36.77 21.40 -25.96
CA LEU A 123 36.17 20.45 -25.05
C LEU A 123 35.14 21.12 -24.12
N LEU A 124 35.41 22.34 -23.65
CA LEU A 124 34.46 23.10 -22.83
C LEU A 124 33.14 23.37 -23.58
N ALA A 125 33.22 23.77 -24.85
CA ALA A 125 32.03 24.04 -25.68
C ALA A 125 31.13 22.80 -25.86
N ILE A 126 31.70 21.59 -25.79
CA ILE A 126 30.96 20.32 -25.87
C ILE A 126 30.41 19.91 -24.49
N VAL A 127 31.21 20.06 -23.44
CA VAL A 127 30.95 19.52 -22.10
C VAL A 127 29.96 20.38 -21.31
N GLU A 128 29.91 21.69 -21.53
CA GLU A 128 29.01 22.60 -20.81
C GLU A 128 27.51 22.40 -21.15
N PRO A 129 27.10 22.22 -22.44
CA PRO A 129 25.73 21.83 -22.77
C PRO A 129 25.31 20.49 -22.15
N LEU A 130 26.21 19.49 -22.12
CA LEU A 130 25.93 18.18 -21.50
C LEU A 130 25.75 18.31 -19.97
N ALA A 131 26.46 19.25 -19.35
CA ALA A 131 26.27 19.60 -17.93
C ALA A 131 24.87 20.11 -17.63
N SER A 132 24.34 20.95 -18.53
CA SER A 132 23.02 21.56 -18.36
C SER A 132 21.92 20.49 -18.32
N MET A 133 22.12 19.35 -18.98
CA MET A 133 21.22 18.20 -18.91
C MET A 133 21.18 17.57 -17.51
N LEU A 134 22.30 17.58 -16.76
CA LEU A 134 22.33 17.11 -15.38
C LEU A 134 21.58 18.04 -14.40
N ALA A 135 21.52 19.34 -14.72
CA ALA A 135 20.68 20.29 -13.97
C ALA A 135 19.18 20.02 -14.23
N GLN A 136 18.82 19.69 -15.47
CA GLN A 136 17.44 19.32 -15.85
C GLN A 136 16.98 18.02 -15.15
N THR A 137 17.89 17.13 -14.74
CA THR A 137 17.55 15.93 -13.96
C THR A 137 16.79 16.26 -12.68
N ARG A 138 17.21 17.29 -11.92
CA ARG A 138 16.51 17.66 -10.67
C ARG A 138 15.11 18.21 -10.95
N GLU A 139 14.96 19.03 -11.99
CA GLU A 139 13.65 19.55 -12.41
C GLU A 139 12.73 18.43 -12.90
N SER A 140 13.29 17.41 -13.55
CA SER A 140 12.54 16.20 -13.87
C SER A 140 12.05 15.55 -12.59
N MET A 141 12.95 15.18 -11.68
CA MET A 141 12.58 14.49 -10.43
C MET A 141 11.45 15.21 -9.67
N ASP A 142 11.48 16.54 -9.58
CA ASP A 142 10.39 17.32 -8.97
C ASP A 142 9.05 17.11 -9.69
N ARG A 143 9.03 17.13 -11.03
CA ARG A 143 7.83 16.86 -11.83
C ARG A 143 7.32 15.43 -11.63
N GLU A 144 8.21 14.43 -11.68
CA GLU A 144 7.83 13.02 -11.43
C GLU A 144 7.22 12.86 -10.03
N ILE A 145 7.83 13.43 -8.99
CA ILE A 145 7.34 13.37 -7.61
C ILE A 145 5.94 13.99 -7.49
N ARG A 146 5.72 15.17 -8.08
CA ARG A 146 4.40 15.83 -8.08
C ARG A 146 3.34 14.98 -8.77
N ARG A 147 3.66 14.37 -9.91
CA ARG A 147 2.74 13.47 -10.62
C ARG A 147 2.42 12.23 -9.80
N ILE A 148 3.43 11.59 -9.22
CA ILE A 148 3.23 10.42 -8.37
C ILE A 148 2.32 10.76 -7.19
N ARG A 149 2.61 11.83 -6.44
CA ARG A 149 1.75 12.27 -5.31
C ARG A 149 0.31 12.53 -5.74
N TYR A 150 0.10 13.22 -6.86
CA TYR A 150 -1.24 13.48 -7.39
C TYR A 150 -2.00 12.18 -7.71
N ILE A 151 -1.33 11.23 -8.36
CA ILE A 151 -1.96 9.96 -8.74
C ILE A 151 -2.23 9.11 -7.51
N LEU A 152 -1.30 9.04 -6.55
CA LEU A 152 -1.54 8.33 -5.29
C LEU A 152 -2.74 8.94 -4.54
N ALA A 153 -2.81 10.27 -4.42
CA ALA A 153 -3.97 10.93 -3.82
C ALA A 153 -5.29 10.59 -4.53
N SER A 154 -5.28 10.57 -5.86
CA SER A 154 -6.45 10.18 -6.66
C SER A 154 -6.79 8.70 -6.45
N SER A 155 -5.79 7.83 -6.41
CA SER A 155 -5.96 6.39 -6.16
C SER A 155 -6.60 6.11 -4.80
N ARG A 156 -6.28 6.85 -3.73
CA ARG A 156 -6.94 6.67 -2.42
C ARG A 156 -8.45 6.81 -2.51
N ARG A 157 -8.92 7.85 -3.19
CA ARG A 157 -10.35 8.10 -3.39
C ARG A 157 -11.00 7.02 -4.26
N LEU A 158 -10.31 6.59 -5.32
CA LEU A 158 -10.76 5.48 -6.16
C LEU A 158 -10.80 4.16 -5.38
N LEU A 159 -9.84 3.91 -4.48
CA LEU A 159 -9.83 2.73 -3.61
C LEU A 159 -11.04 2.74 -2.66
N CYS A 160 -11.42 3.89 -2.09
CA CYS A 160 -12.65 3.97 -1.30
C CYS A 160 -13.88 3.58 -2.12
N LEU A 161 -13.97 4.03 -3.38
CA LEU A 161 -15.08 3.66 -4.27
C LEU A 161 -15.04 2.17 -4.64
N TYR A 162 -13.85 1.63 -4.91
CA TYR A 162 -13.68 0.23 -5.28
C TYR A 162 -14.03 -0.71 -4.12
N PHE A 163 -13.54 -0.40 -2.92
CA PHE A 163 -13.74 -1.25 -1.74
C PHE A 163 -15.15 -1.16 -1.15
N ALA A 164 -16.04 -0.32 -1.66
CA ALA A 164 -17.42 -0.22 -1.18
C ALA A 164 -18.20 -1.55 -1.26
N THR A 165 -17.82 -2.44 -2.17
CA THR A 165 -18.44 -3.78 -2.31
C THR A 165 -17.65 -4.89 -1.60
N HIS A 166 -16.62 -4.54 -0.82
CA HIS A 166 -15.76 -5.49 -0.12
C HIS A 166 -15.99 -5.49 1.40
N GLY A 167 -17.16 -5.02 1.85
CA GLY A 167 -17.53 -4.96 3.26
C GLY A 167 -17.51 -6.30 4.00
N ASP A 168 -17.64 -7.43 3.29
CA ASP A 168 -17.58 -8.78 3.89
C ASP A 168 -16.17 -9.41 3.84
N ASN A 169 -15.17 -8.68 3.33
CA ASN A 169 -13.80 -9.18 3.22
C ASN A 169 -13.09 -9.11 4.58
N ARG A 170 -13.23 -10.19 5.37
CA ARG A 170 -12.61 -10.33 6.70
C ARG A 170 -11.08 -10.26 6.68
N LEU A 171 -10.43 -10.65 5.58
CA LEU A 171 -8.96 -10.49 5.42
C LEU A 171 -8.56 -9.02 5.28
N LEU A 172 -9.38 -8.24 4.58
CA LEU A 172 -9.22 -6.79 4.48
C LEU A 172 -9.49 -6.13 5.84
N ALA A 173 -10.58 -6.51 6.53
CA ALA A 173 -10.88 -6.02 7.88
C ALA A 173 -9.70 -6.24 8.85
N ARG A 174 -9.17 -7.46 8.89
CA ARG A 174 -7.99 -7.79 9.70
C ARG A 174 -6.76 -6.98 9.31
N LEU A 175 -6.51 -6.74 8.02
CA LEU A 175 -5.41 -5.89 7.59
C LEU A 175 -5.57 -4.45 8.09
N LEU A 176 -6.76 -3.88 7.96
CA LEU A 176 -7.08 -2.51 8.37
C LEU A 176 -6.93 -2.34 9.89
N HIS A 177 -7.26 -3.36 10.69
CA HIS A 177 -6.99 -3.42 12.13
C HIS A 177 -5.49 -3.58 12.44
N ASP A 178 -4.85 -4.66 11.96
CA ASP A 178 -3.46 -5.01 12.30
C ASP A 178 -2.46 -3.94 11.81
N ARG A 179 -2.83 -3.15 10.79
CA ARG A 179 -2.01 -2.07 10.21
C ARG A 179 -2.68 -0.71 10.30
N ALA A 180 -3.54 -0.47 11.28
CA ALA A 180 -4.30 0.77 11.42
C ALA A 180 -3.44 2.04 11.35
N GLY A 181 -2.25 2.04 11.96
CA GLY A 181 -1.29 3.16 11.85
C GLY A 181 -0.90 3.46 10.42
N LEU A 182 -0.36 2.47 9.69
CA LEU A 182 0.04 2.62 8.30
C LEU A 182 -1.12 3.05 7.38
N VAL A 183 -2.31 2.47 7.59
CA VAL A 183 -3.49 2.83 6.78
C VAL A 183 -3.91 4.27 7.07
N ARG A 184 -3.93 4.69 8.34
CA ARG A 184 -4.24 6.07 8.72
C ARG A 184 -3.22 7.06 8.15
N ASP A 185 -1.93 6.74 8.20
CA ASP A 185 -0.88 7.61 7.66
C ASP A 185 -1.02 7.79 6.13
N VAL A 186 -1.38 6.71 5.42
CA VAL A 186 -1.54 6.76 3.96
C VAL A 186 -2.84 7.43 3.56
N PHE A 187 -3.96 7.09 4.20
CA PHE A 187 -5.28 7.60 3.83
C PHE A 187 -5.56 8.99 4.39
N GLY A 188 -4.96 9.38 5.52
CA GLY A 188 -5.17 10.67 6.16
C GLY A 188 -6.65 11.00 6.30
N ASP A 189 -7.05 12.15 5.76
CA ASP A 189 -8.45 12.62 5.77
C ASP A 189 -9.43 11.70 5.02
N ASP A 190 -8.95 10.85 4.10
CA ASP A 190 -9.78 9.86 3.41
C ASP A 190 -9.98 8.58 4.25
N HIS A 191 -9.34 8.41 5.41
CA HIS A 191 -9.49 7.20 6.24
C HIS A 191 -10.94 6.99 6.73
N PRO A 192 -11.64 7.99 7.29
CA PRO A 192 -13.05 7.84 7.65
C PRO A 192 -13.92 7.50 6.44
N ARG A 193 -13.60 8.04 5.26
CA ARG A 193 -14.30 7.73 4.01
C ARG A 193 -14.09 6.27 3.59
N LEU A 194 -12.89 5.72 3.77
CA LEU A 194 -12.63 4.30 3.50
C LEU A 194 -13.49 3.40 4.40
N VAL A 195 -13.52 3.67 5.71
CA VAL A 195 -14.33 2.90 6.67
C VAL A 195 -15.82 3.01 6.34
N ALA A 196 -16.32 4.23 6.08
CA ALA A 196 -17.70 4.46 5.70
C ALA A 196 -18.06 3.81 4.35
N ALA A 197 -17.14 3.75 3.39
CA ALA A 197 -17.38 3.07 2.13
C ALA A 197 -17.56 1.55 2.33
N LEU A 198 -16.74 0.94 3.19
CA LEU A 198 -16.81 -0.50 3.47
C LEU A 198 -18.03 -0.90 4.31
N TYR A 199 -18.37 -0.10 5.33
CA TYR A 199 -19.29 -0.52 6.40
C TYR A 199 -20.50 0.41 6.59
N GLY A 200 -20.59 1.50 5.82
CA GLY A 200 -21.65 2.51 5.97
C GLY A 200 -21.69 3.08 7.39
N ASP A 201 -22.89 3.12 7.97
CA ASP A 201 -23.14 3.62 9.34
C ASP A 201 -22.84 2.59 10.44
N ARG A 202 -22.10 1.52 10.10
CA ARG A 202 -21.73 0.43 11.03
C ARG A 202 -20.22 0.23 11.12
N PRO A 203 -19.44 1.28 11.49
CA PRO A 203 -17.97 1.20 11.53
C PRO A 203 -17.44 0.15 12.53
N GLU A 204 -18.23 -0.24 13.54
CA GLU A 204 -17.87 -1.34 14.46
C GLU A 204 -17.65 -2.67 13.74
N LEU A 205 -18.25 -2.89 12.55
CA LEU A 205 -18.11 -4.12 11.79
C LEU A 205 -16.68 -4.36 11.28
N LEU A 206 -15.89 -3.30 11.11
CA LEU A 206 -14.46 -3.42 10.84
C LEU A 206 -13.79 -4.32 11.90
N TYR A 207 -14.07 -4.03 13.17
CA TYR A 207 -13.43 -4.68 14.29
C TYR A 207 -14.05 -6.04 14.60
N VAL A 208 -15.38 -6.18 14.42
CA VAL A 208 -16.05 -7.48 14.50
C VAL A 208 -15.44 -8.47 13.51
N GLN A 209 -15.33 -8.10 12.23
CA GLN A 209 -14.79 -8.98 11.20
C GLN A 209 -13.29 -9.26 11.39
N ALA A 210 -12.52 -8.26 11.84
CA ALA A 210 -11.13 -8.45 12.21
C ALA A 210 -10.98 -9.47 13.35
N ALA A 211 -11.78 -9.34 14.40
CA ALA A 211 -11.80 -10.27 15.53
C ALA A 211 -12.13 -11.70 15.08
N GLU A 212 -13.16 -11.89 14.26
CA GLU A 212 -13.50 -13.20 13.72
C GLU A 212 -12.32 -13.81 12.94
N ALA A 213 -11.67 -13.03 12.06
CA ALA A 213 -10.51 -13.49 11.29
C ALA A 213 -9.27 -13.79 12.15
N LEU A 214 -9.13 -13.12 13.29
CA LEU A 214 -8.08 -13.39 14.28
C LEU A 214 -8.37 -14.68 15.06
N LEU A 215 -9.62 -14.95 15.41
CA LEU A 215 -10.03 -16.20 16.06
C LEU A 215 -9.84 -17.41 15.16
N GLU A 216 -10.24 -17.32 13.89
CA GLU A 216 -9.93 -18.37 12.91
C GLU A 216 -8.43 -18.60 12.74
N GLY A 217 -7.64 -17.54 12.90
CA GLY A 217 -6.17 -17.60 12.90
C GLY A 217 -5.54 -18.04 14.21
N GLY A 218 -6.32 -18.41 15.24
CA GLY A 218 -5.81 -18.84 16.55
C GLY A 218 -5.17 -17.73 17.38
N ARG A 219 -5.59 -16.48 17.21
CA ARG A 219 -5.04 -15.28 17.90
C ARG A 219 -6.09 -14.65 18.85
N PRO A 220 -6.52 -15.33 19.93
CA PRO A 220 -7.62 -14.88 20.78
C PRO A 220 -7.34 -13.55 21.50
N ASP A 221 -6.10 -13.31 21.97
CA ASP A 221 -5.74 -12.07 22.66
C ASP A 221 -5.86 -10.84 21.74
N GLU A 222 -5.59 -11.03 20.46
CA GLU A 222 -5.70 -9.96 19.46
C GLU A 222 -7.14 -9.76 19.03
N ALA A 223 -7.91 -10.84 18.96
CA ALA A 223 -9.35 -10.76 18.76
C ALA A 223 -10.04 -10.00 19.89
N LEU A 224 -9.65 -10.19 21.15
CA LEU A 224 -10.19 -9.44 22.28
C LEU A 224 -9.97 -7.92 22.14
N ARG A 225 -8.78 -7.51 21.70
CA ARG A 225 -8.50 -6.09 21.42
C ARG A 225 -9.39 -5.51 20.33
N ALA A 226 -9.60 -6.26 19.25
CA ALA A 226 -10.55 -5.86 18.22
C ALA A 226 -11.99 -5.79 18.76
N ILE A 227 -12.43 -6.75 19.58
CA ILE A 227 -13.76 -6.72 20.22
C ILE A 227 -13.91 -5.48 21.11
N ASP A 228 -12.89 -5.13 21.90
CA ASP A 228 -12.90 -3.91 22.73
C ASP A 228 -13.07 -2.64 21.88
N GLU A 229 -12.43 -2.57 20.70
CA GLU A 229 -12.62 -1.46 19.75
C GLU A 229 -14.04 -1.43 19.14
N ALA A 230 -14.61 -2.60 18.82
CA ALA A 230 -15.99 -2.71 18.35
C ALA A 230 -16.99 -2.17 19.39
N GLU A 231 -16.83 -2.59 20.65
CA GLU A 231 -17.70 -2.17 21.77
C GLU A 231 -17.51 -0.69 22.13
N THR A 232 -16.30 -0.14 21.94
CA THR A 232 -16.07 1.30 22.10
C THR A 232 -16.89 2.11 21.10
N LEU A 233 -17.02 1.62 19.85
CA LEU A 233 -17.84 2.28 18.83
C LEU A 233 -19.34 2.02 19.01
N ARG A 234 -19.71 0.81 19.40
CA ARG A 234 -21.09 0.41 19.64
C ARG A 234 -21.16 -0.54 20.85
N PRO A 235 -21.41 -0.02 22.07
CA PRO A 235 -21.43 -0.82 23.29
C PRO A 235 -22.41 -2.00 23.26
N ASP A 236 -23.56 -1.82 22.59
CA ASP A 236 -24.62 -2.83 22.49
C ASP A 236 -24.53 -3.65 21.18
N CYS A 237 -23.35 -3.77 20.57
CA CYS A 237 -23.16 -4.55 19.34
C CYS A 237 -23.36 -6.06 19.63
N PRO A 238 -24.42 -6.70 19.10
CA PRO A 238 -24.69 -8.10 19.38
C PRO A 238 -23.57 -9.03 18.88
N GLU A 239 -22.96 -8.70 17.74
CA GLU A 239 -21.86 -9.47 17.14
C GLU A 239 -20.61 -9.44 18.01
N ALA A 240 -20.23 -8.27 18.54
CA ALA A 240 -19.08 -8.13 19.45
C ALA A 240 -19.29 -8.92 20.76
N LEU A 241 -20.49 -8.83 21.35
CA LEU A 241 -20.84 -9.59 22.54
C LEU A 241 -20.78 -11.11 22.30
N ALA A 242 -21.29 -11.57 21.15
CA ALA A 242 -21.23 -12.99 20.78
C ALA A 242 -19.78 -13.48 20.66
N LEU A 243 -18.89 -12.69 20.05
CA LEU A 243 -17.47 -13.01 19.94
C LEU A 243 -16.79 -13.04 21.30
N ARG A 244 -17.07 -12.09 22.19
CA ARG A 244 -16.52 -12.06 23.55
C ARG A 244 -16.87 -13.33 24.32
N ASN A 245 -18.14 -13.76 24.23
CA ASN A 245 -18.60 -15.00 24.85
C ASN A 245 -17.91 -16.23 24.27
N ALA A 246 -17.69 -16.26 22.94
CA ALA A 246 -16.97 -17.34 22.29
C ALA A 246 -15.52 -17.45 22.78
N VAL A 247 -14.80 -16.33 22.93
CA VAL A 247 -13.43 -16.32 23.49
C VAL A 247 -13.41 -16.83 24.92
N ALA A 248 -14.33 -16.37 25.77
CA ALA A 248 -14.41 -16.82 27.17
C ALA A 248 -14.63 -18.34 27.29
N GLN A 249 -15.43 -18.94 26.40
CA GLN A 249 -15.65 -20.38 26.34
C GLN A 249 -14.40 -21.15 25.89
N MET A 250 -13.58 -20.57 25.00
CA MET A 250 -12.31 -21.17 24.59
C MET A 250 -11.28 -21.18 25.73
N SER A 251 -11.29 -20.17 26.59
CA SER A 251 -10.41 -20.07 27.77
C SER A 251 -10.82 -20.99 28.92
N HIS A 252 -12.07 -21.46 28.94
CA HIS A 252 -12.58 -22.42 29.92
C HIS A 252 -13.02 -23.72 29.22
N PRO A 253 -12.09 -24.58 28.79
CA PRO A 253 -12.47 -25.87 28.23
C PRO A 253 -13.20 -26.67 29.31
N THR A 254 -14.47 -26.98 29.05
CA THR A 254 -15.36 -27.74 29.92
C THR A 254 -14.65 -29.00 30.41
N SER A 255 -14.39 -29.11 31.72
CA SER A 255 -13.85 -30.30 32.36
C SER A 255 -14.88 -31.44 32.45
N SER A 256 -15.65 -31.71 31.38
CA SER A 256 -16.76 -32.68 31.39
C SER A 256 -16.61 -33.85 30.42
N ARG A 257 -15.36 -34.26 30.14
CA ARG A 257 -15.08 -35.57 29.52
C ARG A 257 -14.10 -36.39 30.34
N ARG A 258 -14.56 -36.91 31.48
CA ARG A 258 -14.19 -38.23 32.05
C ARG A 258 -14.88 -38.42 33.40
N ALA A 259 -16.14 -38.82 33.33
CA ALA A 259 -16.72 -39.70 34.33
C ALA A 259 -17.48 -40.77 33.54
N THR A 260 -16.73 -41.77 33.08
CA THR A 260 -17.30 -43.05 32.68
C THR A 260 -18.02 -43.64 33.89
N THR A 261 -19.33 -43.78 33.73
CA THR A 261 -20.30 -44.49 34.56
C THR A 261 -19.96 -45.99 34.68
N PRO A 262 -20.69 -46.70 35.56
CA PRO A 262 -20.35 -47.05 36.94
C PRO A 262 -19.47 -48.30 37.10
#